data_AF-A0A7S0P0C7-F1
#
_entry.id   AF-A0A7S0P0C7-F1
#
_cell.length_a   1.000
_cell.length_b   1.000
_cell.length_c   1.000
_cell.angle_alpha   90.00
_cell.angle_beta   90.00
_cell.angle_gamma   90.00
#
_symmetry.space_group_name_H-M   'P 1'
#
loop_
_entity.id
_entity.type
_entity.pdbx_description
1 polymer ?
#
loop_
_entity_poly.entity_id
_entity_poly.type
_entity_poly.pdbx_seq_one_letter_code
_entity_poly.pdbx_strand_id
1 'polypeptide(L)'
;RPAAQSMRHVFGQSMAWRPLRGRCFSYADHATEEHGSTTTFRYKACPFDNVTQDGHVTLGVFTGWQPLPAGAIEALLRAGREPAPVGQMLFEGGSPCGEQPRKATLMFECGEEDKLMSMSEPSMCEYEGWFSTPAACSGVVLRQRYDALLQTTAENGDAIEIAEEIQALFDA
;
A
#
# COMPACT_ATOMS: atom_id res chain seq x y z
N ARG A 1 11.28 3.22 25.83
CA ARG A 1 10.05 2.63 25.26
C ARG A 1 9.13 3.78 24.87
N PRO A 2 8.65 3.89 23.61
CA PRO A 2 7.64 4.88 23.26
C PRO A 2 6.37 4.61 24.09
N ALA A 3 5.67 5.66 24.50
CA ALA A 3 4.41 5.52 25.23
C ALA A 3 3.36 4.79 24.38
N ALA A 4 2.47 4.01 25.00
CA ALA A 4 1.42 3.28 24.28
C ALA A 4 0.54 4.18 23.39
N GLN A 5 0.35 5.43 23.80
CA GLN A 5 -0.38 6.45 23.05
C GLN A 5 0.34 6.86 21.74
N SER A 6 1.68 6.89 21.72
CA SER A 6 2.45 7.20 20.51
C SER A 6 2.41 6.06 19.49
N MET A 7 2.25 4.81 19.95
CA MET A 7 2.19 3.64 19.06
C MET A 7 0.86 3.56 18.29
N ARG A 8 -0.26 3.96 18.90
CA ARG A 8 -1.57 3.99 18.22
C ARG A 8 -1.65 5.04 17.12
N HIS A 9 -0.95 6.17 17.28
CA HIS A 9 -0.82 7.17 16.22
C HIS A 9 -0.09 6.60 14.99
N VAL A 10 0.90 5.74 15.19
CA VAL A 10 1.71 5.17 14.11
C VAL A 10 1.06 3.93 13.48
N PHE A 11 0.49 3.04 14.30
CA PHE A 11 -0.05 1.75 13.83
C PHE A 11 -1.58 1.68 13.75
N GLY A 12 -2.26 2.81 13.92
CA GLY A 12 -3.71 2.87 14.03
C GLY A 12 -4.25 2.38 15.38
N GLN A 13 -5.53 2.65 15.63
CA GLN A 13 -6.18 2.32 16.91
C GLN A 13 -6.23 0.81 17.19
N SER A 14 -6.48 0.00 16.16
CA SER A 14 -6.49 -1.47 16.23
C SER A 14 -5.09 -2.08 16.29
N MET A 15 -4.03 -1.28 16.11
CA MET A 15 -2.65 -1.74 15.96
C MET A 15 -2.44 -2.70 14.78
N ALA A 16 -3.40 -2.78 13.83
CA ALA A 16 -3.37 -3.71 12.71
C ALA A 16 -2.11 -3.58 11.83
N TRP A 17 -1.50 -2.39 11.79
CA TRP A 17 -0.30 -2.12 11.00
C TRP A 17 1.02 -2.49 11.71
N ARG A 18 0.98 -2.74 13.03
CA ARG A 18 2.17 -3.06 13.83
C ARG A 18 2.97 -4.26 13.31
N PRO A 19 2.36 -5.37 12.83
CA PRO A 19 3.09 -6.53 12.36
C PRO A 19 4.03 -6.27 11.18
N LEU A 20 3.85 -5.17 10.43
CA LEU A 20 4.73 -4.80 9.32
C LEU A 20 6.06 -4.22 9.81
N ARG A 21 6.12 -3.66 11.01
CA ARG A 21 7.33 -3.03 11.55
C ARG A 21 8.44 -4.06 11.72
N GLY A 22 9.62 -3.76 11.18
CA GLY A 22 10.79 -4.61 11.24
C GLY A 22 10.80 -5.73 10.19
N ARG A 23 9.86 -5.71 9.24
CA ARG A 23 9.82 -6.58 8.07
C ARG A 23 10.05 -5.75 6.81
N CYS A 24 10.61 -6.39 5.79
CA CYS A 24 10.95 -5.76 4.53
C CYS A 24 10.51 -6.64 3.36
N PHE A 25 10.08 -6.01 2.28
CA PHE A 25 9.47 -6.67 1.13
C PHE A 25 10.12 -6.15 -0.15
N SER A 26 10.48 -7.06 -1.04
CA SER A 26 11.22 -6.71 -2.26
C SER A 26 10.34 -6.82 -3.49
N TYR A 27 10.55 -5.92 -4.44
CA TYR A 27 9.97 -5.92 -5.78
C TYR A 27 11.10 -5.72 -6.78
N ALA A 28 11.12 -6.51 -7.84
CA ALA A 28 12.03 -6.31 -8.96
C ALA A 28 11.19 -5.82 -10.12
N ASP A 29 11.52 -4.65 -10.65
CA ASP A 29 10.82 -4.09 -11.79
C ASP A 29 11.20 -4.82 -13.08
N HIS A 30 10.38 -4.63 -14.11
CA HIS A 30 10.62 -5.22 -15.41
C HIS A 30 11.92 -4.69 -16.02
N ALA A 31 12.58 -5.55 -16.78
CA ALA A 31 13.77 -5.19 -17.52
C ALA A 31 13.40 -4.17 -18.60
N THR A 32 13.94 -2.96 -18.49
CA THR A 32 13.78 -1.92 -19.52
C THR A 32 15.04 -1.89 -20.38
N GLU A 33 14.87 -1.85 -21.69
CA GLU A 33 15.97 -1.67 -22.64
C GLU A 33 16.05 -0.19 -23.01
N GLU A 34 17.11 0.47 -22.56
CA GLU A 34 17.39 1.86 -22.90
C GLU A 34 18.80 1.95 -23.50
N HIS A 35 18.92 2.55 -24.69
CA HIS A 35 20.21 2.71 -25.38
C HIS A 35 21.04 1.41 -25.53
N GLY A 36 20.38 0.26 -25.70
CA GLY A 36 21.05 -1.05 -25.82
C GLY A 36 21.57 -1.63 -24.50
N SER A 37 21.21 -1.04 -23.36
CA SER A 37 21.47 -1.56 -22.03
C SER A 37 20.15 -1.98 -21.37
N THR A 38 20.09 -3.22 -20.89
CA THR A 38 18.97 -3.71 -20.10
C THR A 38 19.20 -3.32 -18.63
N THR A 39 18.33 -2.49 -18.07
CA THR A 39 18.36 -2.13 -16.65
C THR A 39 17.18 -2.77 -15.92
N THR A 40 17.45 -3.31 -14.72
CA THR A 40 16.42 -3.80 -13.81
C THR A 40 16.72 -3.22 -12.45
N PHE A 41 15.70 -2.68 -11.79
CA PHE A 41 15.82 -2.13 -10.45
C PHE A 41 15.18 -3.04 -9.44
N ARG A 42 15.86 -3.25 -8.31
CA ARG A 42 15.33 -3.98 -7.16
C ARG A 42 14.99 -3.02 -6.04
N TYR A 43 13.70 -2.88 -5.77
CA TYR A 43 13.19 -2.08 -4.68
C TYR A 43 12.99 -2.96 -3.44
N LYS A 44 13.22 -2.38 -2.27
CA LYS A 44 12.95 -2.99 -0.97
C LYS A 44 12.26 -1.95 -0.09
N ALA A 45 11.04 -2.24 0.32
CA ALA A 45 10.25 -1.41 1.23
C ALA A 45 10.18 -2.07 2.61
N CYS A 46 10.55 -1.32 3.64
CA CYS A 46 10.42 -1.69 5.04
C CYS A 46 9.43 -0.72 5.70
N PRO A 47 8.14 -1.05 5.81
CA PRO A 47 7.15 -0.15 6.43
C PRO A 47 7.61 0.28 7.83
N PHE A 48 7.42 1.57 8.14
CA PHE A 48 7.88 2.22 9.37
C PHE A 48 9.41 2.32 9.56
N ASP A 49 10.20 2.07 8.51
CA ASP A 49 11.65 2.24 8.52
C ASP A 49 12.10 3.02 7.28
N ASN A 50 12.40 2.36 6.16
CA ASN A 50 12.87 3.01 4.95
C ASN A 50 12.47 2.27 3.65
N VAL A 51 12.71 2.93 2.52
CA VAL A 51 12.65 2.32 1.19
C VAL A 51 14.01 2.47 0.51
N THR A 52 14.46 1.41 -0.17
CA THR A 52 15.77 1.40 -0.87
C THR A 52 15.66 0.82 -2.27
N GLN A 53 16.51 1.28 -3.18
CA GLN A 53 16.76 0.72 -4.51
C GLN A 53 18.16 0.10 -4.55
N ASP A 54 18.24 -1.11 -5.10
CA ASP A 54 19.43 -1.95 -5.25
C ASP A 54 20.25 -2.12 -3.96
N GLY A 55 19.57 -1.97 -2.81
CA GLY A 55 20.14 -2.12 -1.48
C GLY A 55 21.06 -0.98 -1.00
N HIS A 56 21.35 0.02 -1.84
CA HIS A 56 22.32 1.08 -1.50
C HIS A 56 21.81 2.50 -1.73
N VAL A 57 20.83 2.70 -2.63
CA VAL A 57 20.18 3.99 -2.81
C VAL A 57 18.99 4.07 -1.85
N THR A 58 18.99 5.02 -0.93
CA THR A 58 17.85 5.24 -0.03
C THR A 58 16.83 6.12 -0.74
N LEU A 59 15.60 5.64 -0.89
CA LEU A 59 14.50 6.40 -1.50
C LEU A 59 13.72 7.24 -0.49
N GLY A 60 13.94 7.00 0.81
CA GLY A 60 13.43 7.81 1.91
C GLY A 60 13.32 7.00 3.21
N VAL A 61 13.13 7.72 4.31
CA VAL A 61 12.88 7.18 5.65
C VAL A 61 11.46 7.55 6.05
N PHE A 62 10.75 6.64 6.71
CA PHE A 62 9.36 6.82 7.10
C PHE A 62 9.18 8.08 7.98
N THR A 63 8.37 9.03 7.53
CA THR A 63 8.07 10.26 8.28
C THR A 63 6.64 10.28 8.84
N GLY A 64 5.72 9.51 8.26
CA GLY A 64 4.36 9.40 8.78
C GLY A 64 3.35 8.92 7.76
N TRP A 65 2.08 9.02 8.15
CA TRP A 65 0.93 8.81 7.28
C TRP A 65 0.44 10.14 6.70
N GLN A 66 -0.04 10.11 5.47
CA GLN A 66 -0.71 11.22 4.82
C GLN A 66 -2.02 10.75 4.19
N PRO A 67 -3.14 11.48 4.40
CA PRO A 67 -4.35 11.24 3.64
C PRO A 67 -4.07 11.37 2.13
N LEU A 68 -4.72 10.53 1.33
CA LEU A 68 -4.65 10.70 -0.12
C LEU A 68 -5.27 12.06 -0.54
N PRO A 69 -4.76 12.69 -1.63
CA PRO A 69 -5.36 13.91 -2.15
C PRO A 69 -6.85 13.75 -2.45
N ALA A 70 -7.61 14.84 -2.34
CA ALA A 70 -9.04 14.84 -2.68
C ALA A 70 -9.25 14.35 -4.13
N GLY A 71 -10.21 13.45 -4.34
CA GLY A 71 -10.49 12.84 -5.65
C GLY A 71 -9.52 11.72 -6.07
N ALA A 72 -8.41 11.51 -5.36
CA ALA A 72 -7.47 10.42 -5.68
C ALA A 72 -8.12 9.04 -5.51
N ILE A 73 -8.92 8.84 -4.45
CA ILE A 73 -9.61 7.56 -4.20
C ILE A 73 -10.51 7.19 -5.38
N GLU A 74 -11.33 8.12 -5.87
CA GLU A 74 -12.22 7.88 -7.01
C GLU A 74 -11.45 7.57 -8.31
N ALA A 75 -10.32 8.24 -8.53
CA ALA A 75 -9.45 7.95 -9.67
C ALA A 75 -8.82 6.55 -9.58
N LEU A 76 -8.39 6.15 -8.38
CA LEU A 76 -7.79 4.84 -8.12
C LEU A 76 -8.81 3.71 -8.27
N LEU A 77 -10.02 3.89 -7.74
CA LEU A 77 -11.11 2.94 -7.90
C LEU A 77 -11.45 2.73 -9.38
N ARG A 78 -11.49 3.80 -10.18
CA ARG A 78 -11.66 3.70 -11.65
C ARG A 78 -10.50 2.99 -12.35
N ALA A 79 -9.30 3.08 -11.80
CA ALA A 79 -8.12 2.33 -12.26
C ALA A 79 -8.06 0.89 -11.71
N GLY A 80 -9.10 0.42 -11.02
CA GLY A 80 -9.18 -0.93 -10.46
C GLY A 80 -8.33 -1.13 -9.20
N ARG A 81 -7.95 -0.05 -8.51
CA ARG A 81 -7.17 -0.09 -7.27
C ARG A 81 -7.99 0.48 -6.12
N GLU A 82 -8.01 -0.24 -5.00
CA GLU A 82 -8.77 0.12 -3.82
C GLU A 82 -7.82 0.45 -2.67
N PRO A 83 -7.45 1.73 -2.49
CA PRO A 83 -6.50 2.12 -1.46
C PRO A 83 -7.11 2.02 -0.05
N ALA A 84 -6.28 1.70 0.93
CA ALA A 84 -6.64 1.68 2.33
C ALA A 84 -7.11 3.08 2.79
N PRO A 85 -8.19 3.18 3.58
CA PRO A 85 -8.73 4.48 4.04
C PRO A 85 -7.77 5.31 4.89
N VAL A 86 -6.71 4.69 5.46
CA VAL A 86 -5.70 5.37 6.27
C VAL A 86 -4.81 6.32 5.45
N GLY A 87 -4.82 6.18 4.13
CA GLY A 87 -3.99 6.96 3.22
C GLY A 87 -2.70 6.25 2.83
N GLN A 88 -1.63 7.03 2.65
CA GLN A 88 -0.32 6.56 2.22
C GLN A 88 0.76 6.81 3.26
N MET A 89 1.80 5.97 3.28
CA MET A 89 3.00 6.26 4.06
C MET A 89 3.95 7.16 3.26
N LEU A 90 4.55 8.13 3.93
CA LEU A 90 5.56 9.01 3.39
C LEU A 90 6.96 8.58 3.81
N PHE A 91 7.86 8.58 2.85
CA PHE A 91 9.29 8.32 3.03
C PHE A 91 10.07 9.49 2.43
N GLU A 92 10.80 10.22 3.27
CA GLU A 92 11.48 11.45 2.86
C GLU A 92 12.96 11.42 3.27
N GLY A 93 13.75 12.39 2.77
CA GLY A 93 15.15 12.51 3.14
C GLY A 93 16.03 11.36 2.63
N GLY A 94 15.71 10.82 1.45
CA GLY A 94 16.53 9.81 0.78
C GLY A 94 17.87 10.33 0.29
N SER A 95 18.62 9.47 -0.40
CA SER A 95 19.91 9.79 -1.00
C SER A 95 19.81 10.98 -1.96
N PRO A 96 20.84 11.85 -2.05
CA PRO A 96 20.84 13.02 -2.92
C PRO A 96 20.54 12.69 -4.40
N CYS A 97 19.72 13.51 -5.03
CA CYS A 97 19.28 13.36 -6.42
C CYS A 97 19.19 14.75 -7.08
N GLY A 98 20.33 15.22 -7.62
CA GLY A 98 20.44 16.60 -8.09
C GLY A 98 20.27 17.59 -6.94
N GLU A 99 19.30 18.48 -7.05
CA GLU A 99 19.03 19.54 -6.06
C GLU A 99 18.08 19.11 -4.93
N GLN A 100 17.50 17.92 -4.99
CA GLN A 100 16.56 17.43 -4.00
C GLN A 100 16.90 16.02 -3.49
N PRO A 101 16.55 15.66 -2.24
CA PRO A 101 16.64 14.28 -1.79
C PRO A 101 15.54 13.43 -2.46
N ARG A 102 15.82 12.14 -2.67
CA ARG A 102 14.77 11.20 -3.09
C ARG A 102 13.67 11.09 -2.02
N LYS A 103 12.45 10.88 -2.48
CA LYS A 103 11.29 10.58 -1.64
C LYS A 103 10.47 9.45 -2.25
N ALA A 104 9.77 8.71 -1.40
CA ALA A 104 8.89 7.64 -1.83
C ALA A 104 7.55 7.70 -1.08
N THR A 105 6.49 7.20 -1.72
CA THR A 105 5.21 6.93 -1.07
C THR A 105 4.86 5.46 -1.19
N LEU A 106 4.21 4.91 -0.17
CA LEU A 106 3.60 3.58 -0.23
C LEU A 106 2.11 3.67 -0.01
N MET A 107 1.35 3.17 -0.98
CA MET A 107 -0.09 3.01 -0.93
C MET A 107 -0.40 1.55 -0.62
N PHE A 108 -1.45 1.31 0.16
CA PHE A 108 -1.80 -0.02 0.64
C PHE A 108 -3.15 -0.44 0.09
N GLU A 109 -3.31 -1.72 -0.22
CA GLU A 109 -4.59 -2.32 -0.58
C GLU A 109 -4.82 -3.61 0.21
N CYS A 110 -6.09 -3.96 0.44
CA CYS A 110 -6.45 -5.18 1.14
C CYS A 110 -6.08 -6.41 0.30
N GLY A 111 -5.31 -7.32 0.89
CA GLY A 111 -4.99 -8.62 0.34
C GLY A 111 -4.49 -9.61 1.38
N GLU A 112 -4.27 -10.85 0.97
CA GLU A 112 -4.03 -11.99 1.86
C GLU A 112 -2.61 -12.05 2.43
N GLU A 113 -1.64 -11.49 1.71
CA GLU A 113 -0.22 -11.54 2.05
C GLU A 113 0.38 -10.15 2.12
N ASP A 114 1.36 -9.97 3.00
CA ASP A 114 2.19 -8.77 3.01
C ASP A 114 3.16 -8.82 1.83
N LYS A 115 2.96 -7.96 0.83
CA LYS A 115 3.75 -7.97 -0.41
C LYS A 115 3.85 -6.59 -1.03
N LEU A 116 5.07 -6.20 -1.42
CA LEU A 116 5.28 -5.06 -2.32
C LEU A 116 4.92 -5.51 -3.74
N MET A 117 3.82 -4.97 -4.26
CA MET A 117 3.20 -5.38 -5.52
C MET A 117 3.82 -4.68 -6.72
N SER A 118 4.16 -3.41 -6.57
CA SER A 118 4.83 -2.62 -7.61
C SER A 118 5.61 -1.47 -7.00
N MET A 119 6.56 -0.94 -7.78
CA MET A 119 7.24 0.31 -7.54
C MET A 119 7.49 1.00 -8.89
N SER A 120 7.33 2.31 -8.96
CA SER A 120 7.64 3.13 -10.13
C SER A 120 8.27 4.46 -9.73
N GLU A 121 8.93 5.11 -10.69
CA GLU A 121 9.45 6.49 -10.58
C GLU A 121 8.63 7.40 -11.50
N PRO A 122 7.43 7.85 -11.09
CA PRO A 122 6.56 8.68 -11.95
C PRO A 122 7.17 10.05 -12.29
N SER A 123 8.07 10.54 -11.44
CA SER A 123 8.83 11.78 -11.66
C SER A 123 10.24 11.60 -11.10
N MET A 124 11.20 12.35 -11.64
CA MET A 124 12.60 12.26 -11.25
C MET A 124 12.76 12.42 -9.73
N CYS A 125 13.40 11.45 -9.10
CA CYS A 125 13.62 11.36 -7.64
C CYS A 125 12.35 11.10 -6.80
N GLU A 126 11.19 10.90 -7.40
CA GLU A 126 9.93 10.61 -6.72
C GLU A 126 9.47 9.20 -7.06
N TYR A 127 9.27 8.38 -6.03
CA TYR A 127 8.91 6.98 -6.21
C TYR A 127 7.56 6.67 -5.59
N GLU A 128 6.77 5.83 -6.25
CA GLU A 128 5.47 5.39 -5.75
C GLU A 128 5.41 3.87 -5.76
N GLY A 129 4.95 3.29 -4.65
CA GLY A 129 4.82 1.85 -4.51
C GLY A 129 3.43 1.43 -4.04
N TRP A 130 3.01 0.25 -4.49
CA TRP A 130 1.78 -0.39 -4.01
C TRP A 130 2.09 -1.62 -3.19
N PHE A 131 1.38 -1.75 -2.07
CA PHE A 131 1.60 -2.80 -1.09
C PHE A 131 0.29 -3.50 -0.75
N SER A 132 0.26 -4.82 -0.91
CA SER A 132 -0.84 -5.67 -0.46
C SER A 132 -0.59 -6.09 0.99
N THR A 133 -1.60 -6.00 1.86
CA THR A 133 -1.49 -6.47 3.25
C THR A 133 -2.86 -6.75 3.88
N PRO A 134 -2.95 -7.75 4.78
CA PRO A 134 -4.14 -7.95 5.60
C PRO A 134 -4.45 -6.74 6.50
N ALA A 135 -3.45 -5.93 6.86
CA ALA A 135 -3.63 -4.75 7.72
C ALA A 135 -4.49 -3.65 7.06
N ALA A 136 -4.58 -3.66 5.73
CA ALA A 136 -5.41 -2.73 4.95
C ALA A 136 -6.86 -3.21 4.83
N CYS A 137 -7.15 -4.47 5.19
CA CYS A 137 -8.50 -4.99 5.22
C CYS A 137 -9.23 -4.46 6.46
N SER A 138 -10.44 -3.96 6.27
CA SER A 138 -11.34 -3.56 7.35
C SER A 138 -12.72 -4.14 7.10
N GLY A 139 -13.58 -4.21 8.12
CA GLY A 139 -14.97 -4.64 7.94
C GLY A 139 -15.71 -3.81 6.88
N VAL A 140 -15.35 -2.53 6.72
CA VAL A 140 -15.88 -1.67 5.65
C VAL A 140 -15.42 -2.13 4.26
N VAL A 141 -14.11 -2.37 4.09
CA VAL A 141 -13.55 -2.84 2.81
C VAL A 141 -14.07 -4.23 2.47
N LEU A 142 -14.16 -5.12 3.46
CA LEU A 142 -14.70 -6.46 3.28
C LEU A 142 -16.19 -6.42 2.90
N ARG A 143 -16.98 -5.54 3.52
CA ARG A 143 -18.38 -5.34 3.14
C ARG A 143 -18.51 -4.81 1.73
N GLN A 144 -17.73 -3.80 1.35
CA GLN A 144 -17.75 -3.24 -0.02
C GLN A 144 -17.43 -4.30 -1.07
N ARG A 145 -16.41 -5.14 -0.82
CA ARG A 145 -16.08 -6.26 -1.71
C ARG A 145 -17.20 -7.30 -1.77
N TYR A 146 -17.84 -7.56 -0.63
CA TYR A 146 -18.96 -8.49 -0.57
C TYR A 146 -20.18 -7.97 -1.36
N ASP A 147 -20.52 -6.69 -1.19
CA ASP A 147 -21.61 -6.04 -1.93
C ASP A 147 -21.34 -6.05 -3.45
N ALA A 148 -20.09 -5.79 -3.86
CA ALA A 148 -19.67 -5.86 -5.26
C ALA A 148 -19.79 -7.28 -5.83
N LEU A 149 -19.41 -8.31 -5.06
CA LEU A 149 -19.57 -9.71 -5.44
C LEU A 149 -21.04 -10.05 -5.66
N LEU A 150 -21.91 -9.70 -4.71
CA LEU A 150 -23.36 -9.94 -4.82
C LEU A 150 -23.94 -9.32 -6.08
N GLN A 151 -23.55 -8.07 -6.38
CA GLN A 151 -24.00 -7.37 -7.58
C GLN A 151 -23.55 -8.09 -8.86
N THR A 152 -22.27 -8.47 -8.97
CA THR A 152 -21.75 -9.20 -10.14
C THR A 152 -22.44 -10.55 -10.33
N THR A 153 -22.72 -11.30 -9.26
CA THR A 153 -23.47 -12.56 -9.38
C THR A 153 -24.92 -12.37 -9.79
N ALA A 154 -25.59 -11.34 -9.27
CA ALA A 154 -26.94 -11.02 -9.69
C ALA A 154 -26.98 -10.67 -11.20
N GLU A 155 -25.99 -9.91 -11.69
CA GLU A 155 -25.82 -9.60 -13.12
C GLU A 155 -25.58 -10.86 -13.97
N ASN A 156 -24.88 -11.86 -13.43
CA ASN A 156 -24.63 -13.14 -14.09
C ASN A 156 -25.80 -14.15 -13.99
N GLY A 157 -26.86 -13.81 -13.25
CA GLY A 157 -28.03 -14.68 -13.07
C GLY A 157 -27.87 -15.78 -12.02
N ASP A 158 -26.81 -15.72 -11.21
CA ASP A 158 -26.55 -16.66 -10.12
C ASP A 158 -27.13 -16.12 -8.80
N ALA A 159 -27.79 -17.00 -8.04
CA ALA A 159 -28.23 -16.67 -6.68
C ALA A 159 -27.17 -17.13 -5.67
N ILE A 160 -26.45 -16.18 -5.07
CA ILE A 160 -25.61 -16.45 -3.90
C ILE A 160 -26.44 -16.22 -2.64
N GLU A 161 -26.56 -17.26 -1.80
CA GLU A 161 -27.07 -17.10 -0.45
C GLU A 161 -25.93 -16.61 0.47
N ILE A 162 -26.21 -15.55 1.22
CA ILE A 162 -25.31 -15.04 2.25
C ILE A 162 -25.37 -16.00 3.43
N ALA A 163 -24.25 -16.64 3.78
CA ALA A 163 -24.19 -17.42 5.01
C ALA A 163 -24.46 -16.51 6.22
N GLU A 164 -25.31 -16.93 7.15
CA GLU A 164 -25.69 -16.15 8.35
C GLU A 164 -24.46 -15.65 9.13
N GLU A 165 -23.39 -16.41 9.14
CA GLU A 165 -22.11 -16.08 9.78
C GLU A 165 -21.44 -14.83 9.17
N ILE A 166 -21.54 -14.65 7.85
CA ILE A 166 -21.00 -13.49 7.14
C ILE A 166 -21.89 -12.27 7.42
N GLN A 167 -23.21 -12.46 7.41
CA GLN A 167 -24.17 -11.39 7.73
C GLN A 167 -23.95 -10.84 9.14
N ALA A 168 -23.78 -11.73 10.12
CA ALA A 168 -23.51 -11.37 11.51
C ALA A 168 -22.19 -10.60 11.68
N LEU A 169 -21.18 -10.85 10.84
CA LEU A 169 -19.90 -10.15 10.86
C LEU A 169 -20.01 -8.71 10.33
N PHE A 170 -20.99 -8.44 9.47
CA PHE A 170 -21.30 -7.11 8.99
C PHE A 170 -22.26 -6.37 9.93
N ASP A 171 -23.20 -7.02 10.60
CA ASP A 171 -24.16 -6.31 11.45
C ASP A 171 -23.60 -5.92 12.84
N ALA A 172 -22.38 -6.34 13.18
CA ALA A 172 -21.65 -6.04 14.41
C ALA A 172 -20.77 -4.77 14.30
#